data_AF-A0A9E0UT55-F1
#
_entry.id   AF-A0A9E0UT55-F1
#
_cell.length_a   1.000
_cell.length_b   1.000
_cell.length_c   1.000
_cell.angle_alpha   90.00
_cell.angle_beta   90.00
_cell.angle_gamma   90.00
#
_symmetry.space_group_name_H-M   'P 1'
#
loop_
_entity.id
_entity.type
_entity.pdbx_description
1 polymer ?
#
loop_
_entity_poly.entity_id
_entity_poly.type
_entity_poly.pdbx_seq_one_letter_code
_entity_poly.pdbx_strand_id
1 'polypeptide(L)'
;MNTNTSVIISYITSIVLLVAGILLMTGVIMGAAEKSTRMVFGGILIGYAIYRALNIYSKQKAAVLEERREEMKKQTEKLLKRK
;
A
#
# COMPACT_ATOMS: atom_id res chain seq x y z
N MET A 1 -15.66 7.74 2.49
CA MET A 1 -14.61 8.06 1.51
C MET A 1 -14.26 6.77 0.78
N ASN A 2 -14.54 6.68 -0.52
CA ASN A 2 -14.48 5.45 -1.33
C ASN A 2 -13.18 4.68 -1.07
N THR A 3 -13.30 3.44 -0.60
CA THR A 3 -12.18 2.52 -0.30
C THR A 3 -11.15 2.47 -1.44
N ASN A 4 -11.63 2.60 -2.69
CA ASN A 4 -10.79 2.71 -3.89
C ASN A 4 -9.88 3.96 -3.91
N THR A 5 -10.37 5.14 -3.56
CA THR A 5 -9.56 6.37 -3.59
C THR A 5 -8.45 6.35 -2.54
N SER A 6 -8.76 5.88 -1.33
CA SER A 6 -7.77 5.81 -0.25
C SER A 6 -6.66 4.78 -0.55
N VAL A 7 -7.02 3.68 -1.22
CA VAL A 7 -6.09 2.68 -1.72
C VAL A 7 -5.16 3.25 -2.80
N ILE A 8 -5.73 3.94 -3.79
CA ILE A 8 -4.95 4.54 -4.89
C ILE A 8 -3.96 5.57 -4.35
N ILE A 9 -4.40 6.47 -3.47
CA ILE A 9 -3.52 7.45 -2.82
C ILE A 9 -2.39 6.75 -2.07
N SER A 10 -2.71 5.69 -1.34
CA SER A 10 -1.71 4.95 -0.57
C SER A 10 -0.68 4.25 -1.48
N TYR A 11 -1.12 3.73 -2.63
CA TYR A 11 -0.24 3.12 -3.62
C TYR A 11 0.68 4.16 -4.28
N ILE A 12 0.14 5.30 -4.69
CA ILE A 12 0.92 6.43 -5.23
C ILE A 12 1.94 6.91 -4.21
N THR A 13 1.53 7.06 -2.94
CA THR A 13 2.44 7.51 -1.88
C THR A 13 3.58 6.51 -1.65
N SER A 14 3.32 5.21 -1.72
CA SER A 14 4.37 4.18 -1.65
C SER A 14 5.36 4.28 -2.81
N ILE A 15 4.88 4.53 -4.04
CA ILE A 15 5.76 4.73 -5.21
C ILE A 15 6.62 5.99 -5.03
N VAL A 16 6.02 7.10 -4.60
CA VAL A 16 6.73 8.35 -4.36
C VAL A 16 7.83 8.17 -3.31
N LEU A 17 7.56 7.46 -2.21
CA LEU A 17 8.55 7.16 -1.18
C LEU A 17 9.69 6.27 -1.69
N LEU A 18 9.38 5.31 -2.57
CA LEU A 18 10.40 4.45 -3.19
C LEU A 18 11.32 5.27 -4.11
N VAL A 19 10.75 6.11 -4.96
CA VAL A 19 11.50 7.00 -5.86
C VAL A 19 12.33 7.99 -5.04
N ALA A 20 11.76 8.61 -4.00
CA ALA A 20 12.49 9.51 -3.11
C ALA A 20 13.67 8.81 -2.43
N GLY A 21 13.50 7.57 -1.96
CA GLY A 21 14.58 6.75 -1.38
C GLY A 21 15.71 6.50 -2.38
N ILE A 22 15.40 6.12 -3.62
CA ILE A 22 16.39 5.91 -4.69
C ILE A 22 17.14 7.21 -5.03
N LEU A 23 16.42 8.32 -5.14
CA LEU A 23 17.00 9.63 -5.43
C LEU A 23 17.90 10.14 -4.28
N LEU A 24 17.60 9.77 -3.04
CA LEU A 24 18.45 10.01 -1.87
C LEU A 24 19.74 9.18 -1.93
N MET A 25 19.63 7.88 -2.25
CA MET A 25 20.79 6.98 -2.35
C MET A 25 21.74 7.37 -3.48
N THR A 26 21.20 7.81 -4.61
CA THR A 26 21.98 8.31 -5.76
C THR A 26 22.56 9.71 -5.53
N GLY A 27 22.13 10.40 -4.47
CA GLY A 27 22.63 11.72 -4.12
C GLY A 27 22.06 12.87 -4.95
N VAL A 28 21.02 12.61 -5.74
CA VAL A 28 20.29 13.64 -6.48
C VAL A 28 19.59 14.58 -5.49
N ILE A 29 19.09 14.05 -4.38
CA ILE A 29 18.50 14.81 -3.28
C ILE A 29 19.45 14.73 -2.08
N MET A 30 19.70 15.86 -1.41
CA MET A 30 20.65 15.99 -0.30
C MET A 30 22.10 15.62 -0.69
N GLY A 31 22.60 16.10 -1.83
CA GLY A 31 23.96 15.81 -2.32
C GLY A 31 25.10 16.23 -1.37
N ALA A 32 24.87 17.23 -0.52
CA ALA A 32 25.81 17.71 0.49
C ALA A 32 25.88 16.80 1.75
N ALA A 33 24.94 15.87 1.92
CA ALA A 33 24.95 14.95 3.04
C ALA A 33 26.01 13.84 2.85
N GLU A 34 26.55 13.34 3.96
CA GLU A 34 27.47 12.21 3.94
C GLU A 34 26.87 11.00 3.22
N LYS A 35 27.72 10.28 2.48
CA LYS A 35 27.31 9.13 1.67
C LYS A 35 26.67 8.03 2.53
N SER A 36 27.19 7.79 3.73
CA SER A 36 26.66 6.78 4.65
C SER A 36 25.25 7.17 5.13
N THR A 37 25.04 8.42 5.51
CA THR A 37 23.75 8.97 5.91
C THR A 37 22.72 8.78 4.80
N ARG A 38 23.07 9.14 3.56
CA ARG A 38 22.18 8.96 2.40
C ARG A 38 21.80 7.50 2.16
N MET A 39 22.75 6.58 2.27
CA MET A 39 22.48 5.15 2.11
C MET A 39 21.57 4.60 3.20
N VAL A 40 21.80 4.99 4.47
CA VAL A 40 20.99 4.54 5.60
C VAL A 40 19.56 5.09 5.48
N PHE A 41 19.40 6.40 5.31
CA PHE A 41 18.08 7.02 5.18
C PHE A 41 17.35 6.57 3.92
N GLY A 42 18.04 6.46 2.79
CA GLY A 42 17.47 5.95 1.54
C GLY A 42 17.02 4.49 1.67
N GLY A 43 17.84 3.64 2.30
CA GLY A 43 17.49 2.25 2.59
C GLY A 43 16.28 2.12 3.52
N ILE A 44 16.21 2.92 4.59
CA ILE A 44 15.07 2.97 5.50
C ILE A 44 13.80 3.41 4.75
N LEU A 45 13.89 4.45 3.91
CA LEU A 45 12.77 4.93 3.09
C LEU A 45 12.24 3.86 2.14
N ILE A 46 13.14 3.15 1.44
CA ILE A 46 12.76 2.05 0.54
C ILE A 46 12.12 0.91 1.34
N GLY A 47 12.72 0.50 2.46
CA GLY A 47 12.18 -0.54 3.32
C GLY A 47 10.79 -0.18 3.85
N TYR A 48 10.59 1.06 4.29
CA TYR A 48 9.31 1.58 4.72
C TYR A 48 8.28 1.62 3.59
N ALA A 49 8.68 2.03 2.38
CA ALA A 49 7.81 2.05 1.21
C ALA A 49 7.27 0.64 0.89
N ILE A 50 8.14 -0.38 0.94
CA ILE A 50 7.79 -1.79 0.74
C ILE A 50 6.86 -2.28 1.85
N TYR A 51 7.22 -2.06 3.12
CA TYR A 51 6.39 -2.45 4.26
C TYR A 51 4.97 -1.87 4.16
N ARG A 52 4.88 -0.58 3.80
CA ARG A 52 3.60 0.11 3.61
C ARG A 52 2.80 -0.50 2.46
N ALA A 53 3.45 -0.81 1.33
CA ALA A 53 2.80 -1.45 0.18
C ALA A 53 2.19 -2.81 0.54
N LEU A 54 2.92 -3.64 1.29
CA LEU A 54 2.44 -4.94 1.78
C LEU A 54 1.23 -4.81 2.71
N ASN A 55 1.24 -3.79 3.58
CA ASN A 55 0.14 -3.55 4.51
C ASN A 55 -1.13 -3.10 3.76
N ILE A 56 -0.99 -2.24 2.75
CA ILE A 56 -2.11 -1.83 1.86
C ILE A 56 -2.67 -3.05 1.12
N TYR A 57 -1.80 -3.89 0.56
CA TYR A 57 -2.20 -5.10 -0.15
C TYR A 57 -2.98 -6.07 0.76
N SER A 58 -2.48 -6.27 1.99
CA SER A 58 -3.14 -7.13 2.98
C SER A 58 -4.53 -6.61 3.35
N LYS A 59 -4.67 -5.29 3.55
CA LYS A 59 -5.97 -4.66 3.87
C LYS A 59 -6.96 -4.76 2.71
N GLN A 60 -6.52 -4.58 1.47
CA GLN A 60 -7.38 -4.78 0.30
C GLN A 60 -7.87 -6.22 0.21
N LYS A 61 -6.98 -7.20 0.38
CA LYS A 61 -7.35 -8.61 0.30
C LYS A 61 -8.39 -8.96 1.36
N ALA A 62 -8.25 -8.44 2.58
CA ALA A 62 -9.23 -8.62 3.65
C ALA A 62 -10.59 -8.00 3.30
N ALA A 63 -10.62 -6.77 2.78
CA ALA A 63 -11.86 -6.10 2.38
C ALA A 63 -12.60 -6.85 1.26
N VAL A 64 -11.88 -7.35 0.25
CA VAL A 64 -12.47 -8.14 -0.85
C VAL A 64 -13.03 -9.47 -0.33
N LEU A 65 -12.34 -10.13 0.61
CA LEU A 65 -12.81 -11.37 1.22
C LEU A 65 -14.10 -11.17 2.03
N GLU A 66 -14.22 -10.03 2.70
CA GLU A 66 -15.41 -9.66 3.47
C GLU A 66 -16.60 -9.37 2.55
N GLU A 67 -16.39 -8.59 1.50
CA GLU A 67 -17.41 -8.29 0.49
C GLU A 67 -17.95 -9.57 -0.18
N ARG A 68 -17.05 -10.50 -0.55
CA ARG A 68 -17.40 -11.83 -1.08
C ARG A 68 -18.25 -12.64 -0.10
N ARG A 69 -17.94 -12.59 1.21
CA ARG A 69 -18.72 -13.30 2.24
C ARG A 69 -20.12 -12.72 2.38
N GLU A 70 -20.26 -11.40 2.31
CA GLU A 70 -21.57 -10.74 2.33
C GLU A 70 -22.41 -11.06 1.09
N GLU A 71 -21.80 -11.06 -0.09
CA GLU A 71 -22.48 -11.45 -1.33
C GLU A 71 -22.99 -12.89 -1.27
N MET A 72 -22.17 -13.83 -0.78
CA MET A 72 -22.61 -15.22 -0.59
C MET A 72 -23.76 -15.31 0.41
N LYS A 73 -23.72 -14.60 1.54
CA LYS A 73 -24.84 -14.59 2.50
C LYS A 73 -26.14 -14.08 1.85
N LYS A 74 -26.07 -12.97 1.11
CA LYS A 74 -27.22 -12.41 0.38
C LYS A 74 -27.78 -13.37 -0.66
N GLN A 75 -26.93 -14.13 -1.34
CA GLN A 75 -27.35 -15.16 -2.30
C GLN A 75 -28.03 -16.35 -1.59
N THR A 76 -27.46 -16.83 -0.48
CA THR A 76 -28.05 -17.93 0.30
C THR A 76 -29.41 -17.55 0.90
N GLU A 77 -29.57 -16.33 1.41
CA GLU A 77 -30.87 -15.83 1.90
C GLU A 77 -31.92 -15.72 0.79
N LYS A 78 -31.53 -15.29 -0.42
CA LYS A 78 -32.43 -15.24 -1.57
C LYS A 78 -32.87 -16.63 -2.04
N LEU A 79 -32.00 -17.63 -1.95
CA LEU A 79 -32.31 -19.02 -2.25
C LEU A 79 -33.24 -19.64 -1.20
N LEU A 80 -33.02 -19.33 0.08
CA LEU A 80 -33.86 -19.82 1.19
C LEU A 80 -35.25 -19.19 1.20
N LYS A 81 -35.40 -17.91 0.85
CA LYS A 81 -36.72 -17.24 0.74
C LYS A 81 -37.54 -17.63 -0.50
N ARG A 82 -36.97 -18.37 -1.44
CA ARG A 82 -37.67 -18.90 -2.64
C ARG A 82 -38.22 -20.32 -2.44
N LYS A 83 -37.99 -20.94 -1.29
CA LYS A 83 -38.71 -22.14 -0.82
C LYS A 83 -39.81 -21.73 0.14
#